data_AF-A0AAV2PRY2-F1
#
_entry.id   AF-A0AAV2PRY2-F1
#
_cell.length_a   1.000
_cell.length_b   1.000
_cell.length_c   1.000
_cell.angle_alpha   90.00
_cell.angle_beta   90.00
_cell.angle_gamma   90.00
#
_symmetry.space_group_name_H-M   'P 1'
#
loop_
_entity.id
_entity.type
_entity.pdbx_description
1 polymer ?
#
loop_
_entity_poly.entity_id
_entity_poly.type
_entity_poly.pdbx_seq_one_letter_code
_entity_poly.pdbx_strand_id
1 'polypeptide(L)'
;MTADIIRCPEKPWQNSLVGSREKINALFYNGNFSDLTITFAGHDIEYKAHRLIMAVSSSIFEGMLFGPMANKGSELELPFDNPEAFKIVLGSCYEVGIETSDIDVALEVYMLADKYFMEQLEKECAQHIGNLLNNENVNKVLEFATHYNFISLKETCFEALKTKFQSDIIDSSKILLVLQTNWCQELLKSDIKISHLVFQDSWRYPSEILCDDIVMEVLRRKCCRYPGLRKFSGCVSAKIVNSICWAFSETLGDICELRLSFTNHQQAKEVISVLYDGQFTQWLSVHLQCNMIPTDLLIHLPVNQLMYQPDLFISDVDNHGIEWVVSAARSLMPIDSCYDLICFPKCELTFSGLKLLMVQLAEVNVEYRGIRMCSPELPSYKEDEIKEWARSNLPQIDTSSVILLFDRNEDIRGW
;
A
#
# COMPACT_ATOMS: atom_id res chain seq x y z
N MET A 1 25.18 -12.01 65.42
CA MET A 1 24.02 -12.45 64.62
C MET A 1 23.71 -11.36 63.62
N THR A 2 24.06 -11.55 62.36
CA THR A 2 23.37 -10.94 61.22
C THR A 2 23.49 -11.96 60.10
N ALA A 3 22.33 -12.47 59.70
CA ALA A 3 22.15 -13.69 58.94
C ALA A 3 22.64 -13.55 57.50
N ASP A 4 23.28 -14.62 57.03
CA ASP A 4 23.55 -14.92 55.64
C ASP A 4 22.26 -14.86 54.82
N ILE A 5 22.19 -13.93 53.87
CA ILE A 5 21.23 -14.01 52.77
C ILE A 5 21.78 -15.07 51.82
N ILE A 6 21.39 -16.32 52.05
CA ILE A 6 21.52 -17.41 51.10
C ILE A 6 20.71 -17.00 49.86
N ARG A 7 21.38 -16.48 48.83
CA ARG A 7 20.77 -16.40 47.49
C ARG A 7 20.46 -17.82 47.07
N CYS A 8 19.18 -18.16 46.91
CA CYS A 8 18.80 -19.39 46.20
C CYS A 8 19.51 -19.40 44.84
N PRO A 9 20.21 -20.49 44.46
CA PRO A 9 20.75 -20.58 43.12
C PRO A 9 19.60 -20.48 42.13
N GLU A 10 19.75 -19.63 41.10
CA GLU A 10 18.81 -19.56 40.00
C GLU A 10 18.56 -20.98 39.48
N LYS A 11 17.29 -21.31 39.18
CA LYS A 11 16.94 -22.65 38.69
C LYS A 11 17.79 -22.97 37.45
N PRO A 12 18.42 -24.15 37.36
CA PRO A 12 19.18 -24.56 36.18
C PRO A 12 18.34 -24.38 34.90
N TRP A 13 18.95 -23.86 33.83
CA TRP A 13 18.24 -23.46 32.61
C TRP A 13 17.39 -24.60 32.01
N GLN A 14 17.83 -25.85 32.15
CA GLN A 14 17.10 -27.04 31.68
C GLN A 14 15.75 -27.23 32.37
N ASN A 15 15.63 -26.82 33.63
CA ASN A 15 14.41 -26.92 34.44
C ASN A 15 13.53 -25.68 34.32
N SER A 16 14.06 -24.61 33.72
CA SER A 16 13.36 -23.36 33.48
C SER A 16 12.63 -23.34 32.12
N LEU A 17 12.92 -24.32 31.24
CA LEU A 17 12.33 -24.46 29.91
C LEU A 17 11.50 -25.75 29.82
N VAL A 18 10.36 -25.70 29.13
CA VAL A 18 9.39 -26.80 29.09
C VAL A 18 9.57 -27.63 27.82
N GLY A 19 9.74 -26.98 26.67
CA GLY A 19 9.80 -27.66 25.37
C GLY A 19 11.21 -28.12 24.98
N SER A 20 11.31 -29.26 24.27
CA SER A 20 12.58 -29.71 23.68
C SER A 20 13.18 -28.67 22.73
N ARG A 21 12.33 -28.00 21.94
CA ARG A 21 12.71 -26.87 21.06
C ARG A 21 13.38 -25.74 21.83
N GLU A 22 12.76 -25.28 22.93
CA GLU A 22 13.30 -24.19 23.76
C GLU A 22 14.66 -24.58 24.35
N LYS A 23 14.81 -25.84 24.76
CA LYS A 23 16.07 -26.36 25.30
C LYS A 23 17.18 -26.40 24.24
N ILE A 24 16.86 -26.80 23.01
CA ILE A 24 17.79 -26.75 21.88
C ILE A 24 18.15 -25.28 21.56
N ASN A 25 17.16 -24.40 21.45
CA ASN A 25 17.35 -22.96 21.25
C ASN A 25 18.32 -22.36 22.27
N ALA A 26 18.17 -22.70 23.56
CA ALA A 26 19.02 -22.19 24.62
C ALA A 26 20.51 -22.56 24.46
N LEU A 27 20.82 -23.69 23.81
CA LEU A 27 22.21 -24.12 23.56
C LEU A 27 22.95 -23.17 22.60
N PHE A 28 22.22 -22.51 21.68
CA PHE A 28 22.80 -21.51 20.80
C PHE A 28 23.35 -20.31 21.58
N TYR A 29 22.59 -19.82 22.57
CA TYR A 29 22.96 -18.63 23.34
C TYR A 29 23.99 -18.90 24.44
N ASN A 30 23.90 -20.06 25.09
CA ASN A 30 24.74 -20.35 26.25
C ASN A 30 26.02 -21.14 25.91
N GLY A 31 26.11 -21.76 24.73
CA GLY A 31 27.29 -22.53 24.29
C GLY A 31 27.63 -23.75 25.16
N ASN A 32 26.75 -24.15 26.07
CA ASN A 32 26.99 -25.29 26.96
C ASN A 32 27.11 -26.56 26.14
N PHE A 33 28.14 -27.37 26.41
CA PHE A 33 28.43 -28.64 25.72
C PHE A 33 28.91 -28.51 24.27
N SER A 34 29.26 -27.30 23.82
CA SER A 34 29.83 -27.11 22.47
C SER A 34 31.15 -27.87 22.32
N ASP A 35 31.25 -28.62 21.23
CA ASP A 35 32.41 -29.45 20.85
C ASP A 35 33.08 -28.95 19.55
N LEU A 36 32.64 -27.80 19.06
CA LEU A 36 33.15 -27.12 17.88
C LEU A 36 33.27 -25.62 18.10
N THR A 37 34.35 -25.05 17.61
CA THR A 37 34.53 -23.60 17.43
C THR A 37 34.60 -23.30 15.94
N ILE A 38 33.75 -22.40 15.46
CA ILE A 38 33.71 -21.95 14.08
C ILE A 38 34.44 -20.63 14.01
N THR A 39 35.42 -20.53 13.11
CA THR A 39 36.23 -19.33 12.88
C THR A 39 36.07 -18.88 11.43
N PHE A 40 36.37 -17.61 11.15
CA PHE A 40 36.22 -17.04 9.80
C PHE A 40 37.53 -16.39 9.38
N ALA A 41 38.02 -16.74 8.19
CA ALA A 41 39.31 -16.24 7.72
C ALA A 41 39.29 -14.70 7.62
N GLY A 42 40.25 -14.04 8.25
CA GLY A 42 40.35 -12.57 8.26
C GLY A 42 39.42 -11.86 9.24
N HIS A 43 38.67 -12.59 10.08
CA HIS A 43 37.83 -12.02 11.14
C HIS A 43 38.25 -12.55 12.51
N ASP A 44 38.22 -11.69 13.53
CA ASP A 44 38.46 -12.05 14.94
C ASP A 44 37.15 -12.43 15.65
N ILE A 45 36.28 -13.15 14.93
CA ILE A 45 34.96 -13.58 15.40
C ILE A 45 34.94 -15.12 15.41
N GLU A 46 34.48 -15.68 16.53
CA GLU A 46 34.27 -17.12 16.67
C GLU A 46 32.87 -17.44 17.21
N TYR A 47 32.32 -18.59 16.79
CA TYR A 47 31.07 -19.13 17.32
C TYR A 47 31.28 -20.52 17.91
N LYS A 48 30.74 -20.76 19.11
CA LYS A 48 30.67 -22.09 19.69
C LYS A 48 29.45 -22.82 19.15
N ALA A 49 29.64 -24.09 18.77
CA ALA A 49 28.61 -24.89 18.14
C ALA A 49 28.70 -26.37 18.54
N HIS A 50 27.68 -27.12 18.18
CA HIS A 50 27.57 -28.56 18.41
C HIS A 50 27.59 -29.30 17.09
N ARG A 51 28.57 -30.18 16.89
CA ARG A 51 28.76 -30.91 15.63
C ARG A 51 27.51 -31.68 15.22
N LEU A 52 26.90 -32.38 16.18
CA LEU A 52 25.70 -33.19 15.96
C LEU A 52 24.52 -32.33 15.49
N ILE A 53 24.29 -31.17 16.10
CA ILE A 53 23.17 -30.30 15.75
C ILE A 53 23.34 -29.78 14.33
N MET A 54 24.52 -29.25 13.98
CA MET A 54 24.81 -28.80 12.62
C MET A 54 24.65 -29.91 11.58
N ALA A 55 25.18 -31.12 11.85
CA ALA A 55 25.09 -32.24 10.93
C ALA A 55 23.66 -32.76 10.73
N VAL A 56 22.82 -32.71 11.76
CA VAL A 56 21.38 -33.06 11.64
C VAL A 56 20.65 -32.02 10.79
N SER A 57 21.05 -30.74 10.85
CA SER A 57 20.42 -29.65 10.12
C SER A 57 20.82 -29.54 8.65
N SER A 58 21.97 -30.10 8.25
CA SER A 58 22.48 -30.00 6.88
C SER A 58 23.39 -31.17 6.50
N SER A 59 23.15 -31.77 5.33
CA SER A 59 24.00 -32.81 4.75
C SER A 59 25.41 -32.30 4.40
N ILE A 60 25.56 -31.00 4.11
CA ILE A 60 26.87 -30.39 3.89
C ILE A 60 27.64 -30.31 5.20
N PHE A 61 26.99 -29.88 6.28
CA PHE A 61 27.62 -29.89 7.60
C PHE A 61 27.96 -31.31 8.06
N GLU A 62 27.10 -32.31 7.82
CA GLU A 62 27.42 -33.71 8.06
C GLU A 62 28.69 -34.13 7.32
N GLY A 63 28.78 -33.85 6.02
CA GLY A 63 29.95 -34.15 5.20
C GLY A 63 31.22 -33.44 5.70
N MET A 64 31.11 -32.18 6.11
CA MET A 64 32.23 -31.37 6.62
C MET A 64 32.72 -31.85 7.99
N LEU A 65 31.82 -32.33 8.85
CA LEU A 65 32.11 -32.60 10.27
C LEU A 65 32.32 -34.09 10.59
N PHE A 66 31.69 -34.98 9.83
CA PHE A 66 31.73 -36.43 10.04
C PHE A 66 32.13 -37.22 8.79
N GLY A 67 32.26 -36.56 7.64
CA GLY A 67 32.68 -37.20 6.40
C GLY A 67 34.13 -37.68 6.40
N PRO A 68 34.55 -38.45 5.37
CA PRO A 68 35.89 -39.04 5.30
C PRO A 68 37.05 -38.03 5.34
N MET A 69 36.79 -36.79 4.91
CA MET A 69 37.75 -35.69 4.89
C MET A 69 37.57 -34.69 6.05
N ALA A 70 36.67 -34.99 7.00
CA ALA A 70 36.38 -34.08 8.09
C ALA A 70 37.58 -33.89 9.01
N ASN A 71 37.80 -32.64 9.44
CA ASN A 71 38.80 -32.34 10.45
C ASN A 71 38.32 -32.85 11.82
N LYS A 72 39.17 -33.65 12.47
CA LYS A 72 38.94 -34.19 13.82
C LYS A 72 39.29 -33.19 14.95
N GLY A 73 39.89 -32.05 14.63
CA GLY A 73 40.17 -30.97 15.59
C GLY A 73 38.90 -30.31 16.13
N SER A 74 39.02 -29.45 17.13
CA SER A 74 37.87 -28.73 17.71
C SER A 74 37.47 -27.46 16.95
N GLU A 75 38.10 -27.20 15.79
CA GLU A 75 37.94 -25.97 15.02
C GLU A 75 37.50 -26.26 13.57
N LEU A 76 36.57 -25.44 13.08
CA LEU A 76 36.15 -25.38 11.69
C LEU A 76 36.32 -23.95 11.19
N GLU A 77 37.30 -23.73 10.32
CA GLU A 77 37.52 -22.44 9.68
C GLU A 77 36.66 -22.33 8.39
N LEU A 78 35.90 -21.26 8.27
CA LEU A 78 35.13 -20.89 7.10
C LEU A 78 35.82 -19.75 6.35
N PRO A 79 36.38 -20.00 5.15
CA PRO A 79 37.28 -19.04 4.50
C PRO A 79 36.58 -17.86 3.83
N PHE A 80 35.30 -17.98 3.46
CA PHE A 80 34.61 -16.99 2.62
C PHE A 80 33.25 -16.55 3.17
N ASP A 81 32.81 -17.10 4.30
CA ASP A 81 31.47 -16.85 4.81
C ASP A 81 31.46 -15.62 5.68
N ASN A 82 30.43 -14.79 5.52
CA ASN A 82 30.23 -13.65 6.40
C ASN A 82 29.84 -14.13 7.81
N PRO A 83 30.56 -13.73 8.88
CA PRO A 83 30.26 -14.14 10.24
C PRO A 83 28.84 -13.77 10.70
N GLU A 84 28.31 -12.63 10.28
CA GLU A 84 26.98 -12.15 10.69
C GLU A 84 25.88 -12.98 10.06
N ALA A 85 25.93 -13.22 8.74
CA ALA A 85 24.99 -14.09 8.04
C ALA A 85 25.10 -15.54 8.53
N PHE A 86 26.31 -16.05 8.73
CA PHE A 86 26.50 -17.41 9.22
C PHE A 86 25.94 -17.61 10.64
N LYS A 87 25.95 -16.58 11.50
CA LYS A 87 25.32 -16.66 12.82
C LYS A 87 23.83 -16.98 12.74
N ILE A 88 23.12 -16.44 11.75
CA ILE A 88 21.69 -16.72 11.52
C ILE A 88 21.50 -18.14 10.99
N VAL A 89 22.34 -18.59 10.05
CA VAL A 89 22.36 -19.98 9.57
C VAL A 89 22.59 -20.95 10.73
N LEU A 90 23.57 -20.66 11.58
CA LEU A 90 23.86 -21.43 12.78
C LEU A 90 22.66 -21.42 13.73
N GLY A 91 22.05 -20.26 13.98
CA GLY A 91 20.84 -20.13 14.80
C GLY A 91 19.69 -20.99 14.31
N SER A 92 19.48 -21.07 12.99
CA SER A 92 18.43 -21.92 12.41
C SER A 92 18.64 -23.41 12.72
N CYS A 93 19.89 -23.87 12.88
CA CYS A 93 20.20 -25.24 13.29
C CYS A 93 19.67 -25.54 14.71
N TYR A 94 19.48 -24.50 15.53
CA TYR A 94 18.91 -24.59 16.88
C TYR A 94 17.44 -24.14 16.92
N GLU A 95 16.78 -24.04 15.77
CA GLU A 95 15.39 -23.57 15.63
C GLU A 95 15.16 -22.12 16.13
N VAL A 96 16.23 -21.30 16.11
CA VAL A 96 16.16 -19.83 16.27
C VAL A 96 15.65 -19.23 14.95
N GLY A 97 14.75 -18.26 15.01
CA GLY A 97 14.25 -17.55 13.83
C GLY A 97 15.27 -16.60 13.21
N ILE A 98 14.94 -16.06 12.03
CA ILE A 98 15.76 -15.05 11.36
C ILE A 98 15.59 -13.69 12.06
N GLU A 99 16.68 -13.19 12.66
CA GLU A 99 16.70 -11.92 13.40
C GLU A 99 17.62 -10.91 12.71
N THR A 100 17.18 -10.36 11.58
CA THR A 100 17.86 -9.23 10.93
C THR A 100 16.86 -8.31 10.24
N SER A 101 17.10 -7.00 10.30
CA SER A 101 16.41 -6.01 9.46
C SER A 101 17.27 -5.52 8.29
N ASP A 102 18.53 -5.96 8.24
CA ASP A 102 19.46 -5.61 7.16
C ASP A 102 19.23 -6.53 5.96
N ILE A 103 18.89 -5.92 4.83
CA ILE A 103 18.62 -6.63 3.59
C ILE A 103 19.86 -7.35 3.06
N ASP A 104 21.05 -6.80 3.27
CA ASP A 104 22.30 -7.37 2.75
C ASP A 104 22.68 -8.62 3.53
N VAL A 105 22.54 -8.57 4.84
CA VAL A 105 22.68 -9.76 5.71
C VAL A 105 21.66 -10.82 5.32
N ALA A 106 20.39 -10.45 5.08
CA ALA A 106 19.37 -11.42 4.68
C ALA A 106 19.69 -12.10 3.33
N LEU A 107 20.18 -11.36 2.34
CA LEU A 107 20.60 -11.91 1.05
C LEU A 107 21.80 -12.87 1.20
N GLU A 108 22.75 -12.54 2.06
CA GLU A 108 23.87 -13.45 2.37
C GLU A 108 23.40 -14.70 3.13
N VAL A 109 22.44 -14.59 4.06
CA VAL A 109 21.82 -15.75 4.71
C VAL A 109 21.17 -16.66 3.69
N TYR A 110 20.48 -16.10 2.69
CA TYR A 110 19.89 -16.88 1.59
C TYR A 110 20.96 -17.65 0.81
N MET A 111 22.06 -17.00 0.42
CA MET A 111 23.19 -17.67 -0.25
C MET A 111 23.79 -18.79 0.59
N LEU A 112 23.96 -18.57 1.90
CA LEU A 112 24.48 -19.60 2.78
C LEU A 112 23.49 -20.75 2.97
N ALA A 113 22.18 -20.47 3.02
CA ALA A 113 21.15 -21.51 3.09
C ALA A 113 21.20 -22.43 1.86
N ASP A 114 21.34 -21.86 0.65
CA ASP A 114 21.56 -22.61 -0.59
C ASP A 114 22.88 -23.40 -0.54
N LYS A 115 24.00 -22.74 -0.21
CA LYS A 115 25.33 -23.35 -0.07
C LYS A 115 25.33 -24.58 0.86
N TYR A 116 24.59 -24.49 1.96
CA TYR A 116 24.49 -25.54 2.98
C TYR A 116 23.27 -26.46 2.79
N PHE A 117 22.53 -26.34 1.69
CA PHE A 117 21.37 -27.19 1.37
C PHE A 117 20.31 -27.20 2.49
N MET A 118 20.04 -26.02 3.05
CA MET A 118 19.05 -25.81 4.12
C MET A 118 17.74 -25.25 3.54
N GLU A 119 16.98 -26.09 2.83
CA GLU A 119 15.78 -25.68 2.07
C GLU A 119 14.71 -24.96 2.93
N GLN A 120 14.55 -25.36 4.19
CA GLN A 120 13.59 -24.72 5.09
C GLN A 120 14.02 -23.30 5.43
N LEU A 121 15.32 -23.08 5.72
CA LEU A 121 15.87 -21.76 5.96
C LEU A 121 15.81 -20.90 4.69
N GLU A 122 16.06 -21.47 3.52
CA GLU A 122 15.95 -20.77 2.24
C GLU A 122 14.53 -20.20 2.05
N LYS A 123 13.49 -21.00 2.30
CA LYS A 123 12.08 -20.57 2.22
C LYS A 123 11.73 -19.48 3.23
N GLU A 124 12.12 -19.67 4.49
CA GLU A 124 11.90 -18.68 5.55
C GLU A 124 12.61 -17.36 5.24
N CYS A 125 13.85 -17.44 4.74
CA CYS A 125 14.64 -16.28 4.36
C CYS A 125 14.05 -15.56 3.15
N ALA A 126 13.56 -16.26 2.12
CA ALA A 126 12.87 -15.63 0.99
C ALA A 126 11.64 -14.82 1.44
N GLN A 127 10.83 -15.38 2.34
CA GLN A 127 9.66 -14.69 2.88
C GLN A 127 10.07 -13.46 3.69
N HIS A 128 11.11 -13.60 4.52
CA HIS A 128 11.67 -12.51 5.30
C HIS A 128 12.19 -11.36 4.41
N ILE A 129 12.95 -11.69 3.36
CA ILE A 129 13.42 -10.73 2.35
C ILE A 129 12.24 -10.04 1.67
N GLY A 130 11.20 -10.79 1.28
CA GLY A 130 9.98 -10.24 0.69
C GLY A 130 9.28 -9.21 1.58
N ASN A 131 9.26 -9.44 2.89
CA ASN A 131 8.70 -8.51 3.88
C ASN A 131 9.56 -7.24 4.03
N LEU A 132 10.89 -7.35 3.94
CA LEU A 132 11.83 -6.23 4.00
C LEU A 132 11.86 -5.37 2.72
N LEU A 133 11.25 -5.83 1.62
CA LEU A 133 11.25 -5.07 0.36
C LEU A 133 10.67 -3.67 0.53
N ASN A 134 11.32 -2.68 -0.05
CA ASN A 134 10.87 -1.30 -0.10
C ASN A 134 11.37 -0.64 -1.40
N ASN A 135 11.01 0.63 -1.60
CA ASN A 135 11.37 1.36 -2.82
C ASN A 135 12.90 1.50 -2.99
N GLU A 136 13.68 1.48 -1.92
CA GLU A 136 15.13 1.68 -1.96
C GLU A 136 15.89 0.38 -2.32
N ASN A 137 15.39 -0.77 -1.88
CA ASN A 137 16.12 -2.04 -2.01
C ASN A 137 15.58 -2.97 -3.12
N VAL A 138 14.36 -2.74 -3.64
CA VAL A 138 13.69 -3.71 -4.55
C VAL A 138 14.53 -4.05 -5.78
N ASN A 139 15.15 -3.07 -6.43
CA ASN A 139 15.96 -3.33 -7.63
C ASN A 139 17.20 -4.16 -7.29
N LYS A 140 17.88 -3.82 -6.19
CA LYS A 140 19.06 -4.56 -5.71
C LYS A 140 18.74 -6.03 -5.45
N VAL A 141 17.62 -6.30 -4.78
CA VAL A 141 17.20 -7.68 -4.46
C VAL A 141 16.85 -8.47 -5.72
N LEU A 142 16.12 -7.88 -6.67
CA LEU A 142 15.76 -8.54 -7.93
C LEU A 142 16.98 -8.80 -8.83
N GLU A 143 17.91 -7.84 -8.87
CA GLU A 143 19.20 -8.01 -9.54
C GLU A 143 20.01 -9.13 -8.92
N PHE A 144 20.10 -9.17 -7.59
CA PHE A 144 20.77 -10.22 -6.84
C PHE A 144 20.18 -11.61 -7.16
N ALA A 145 18.86 -11.76 -7.01
CA ALA A 145 18.19 -13.03 -7.27
C ALA A 145 18.40 -13.50 -8.72
N THR A 146 18.46 -12.57 -9.67
CA THR A 146 18.71 -12.91 -11.08
C THR A 146 20.17 -13.22 -11.35
N HIS A 147 21.10 -12.48 -10.76
CA HIS A 147 22.55 -12.68 -10.93
C HIS A 147 22.99 -14.08 -10.46
N TYR A 148 22.48 -14.51 -9.30
CA TYR A 148 22.76 -15.83 -8.73
C TYR A 148 21.79 -16.93 -9.20
N ASN A 149 20.84 -16.61 -10.09
CA ASN A 149 19.82 -17.54 -10.60
C ASN A 149 18.94 -18.18 -9.50
N PHE A 150 18.62 -17.42 -8.45
CA PHE A 150 17.69 -17.80 -7.39
C PHE A 150 16.25 -17.53 -7.81
N ILE A 151 15.67 -18.47 -8.55
CA ILE A 151 14.32 -18.38 -9.11
C ILE A 151 13.27 -18.28 -7.99
N SER A 152 13.38 -19.11 -6.95
CA SER A 152 12.47 -19.13 -5.78
C SER A 152 12.45 -17.80 -5.02
N LEU A 153 13.62 -17.20 -4.79
CA LEU A 153 13.72 -15.87 -4.17
C LEU A 153 13.05 -14.81 -5.04
N LYS A 154 13.34 -14.82 -6.35
CA LYS A 154 12.75 -13.89 -7.31
C LYS A 154 11.23 -13.99 -7.27
N GLU A 155 10.67 -15.19 -7.43
CA GLU A 155 9.23 -15.44 -7.36
C GLU A 155 8.61 -14.92 -6.06
N THR A 156 9.23 -15.19 -4.92
CA THR A 156 8.77 -14.71 -3.61
C THR A 156 8.76 -13.18 -3.53
N CYS A 157 9.79 -12.52 -4.09
CA CYS A 157 9.84 -11.07 -4.19
C CYS A 157 8.70 -10.53 -5.06
N PHE A 158 8.45 -11.14 -6.22
CA PHE A 158 7.32 -10.76 -7.08
C PHE A 158 5.96 -10.94 -6.38
N GLU A 159 5.76 -12.00 -5.60
CA GLU A 159 4.53 -12.19 -4.82
C GLU A 159 4.37 -11.15 -3.70
N ALA A 160 5.47 -10.79 -3.03
CA ALA A 160 5.46 -9.70 -2.04
C ALA A 160 5.12 -8.35 -2.68
N LEU A 161 5.65 -8.07 -3.88
CA LEU A 161 5.29 -6.89 -4.66
C LEU A 161 3.80 -6.88 -5.03
N LYS A 162 3.27 -8.00 -5.55
CA LYS A 162 1.84 -8.15 -5.87
C LYS A 162 0.95 -7.87 -4.66
N THR A 163 1.32 -8.40 -3.50
CA THR A 163 0.57 -8.20 -2.26
C THR A 163 0.55 -6.73 -1.85
N LYS A 164 1.66 -6.01 -2.01
CA LYS A 164 1.72 -4.55 -1.75
C LYS A 164 0.82 -3.76 -2.68
N PHE A 165 0.72 -4.13 -3.96
CA PHE A 165 -0.25 -3.52 -4.90
C PHE A 165 -1.71 -3.74 -4.51
N GLN A 166 -2.03 -4.88 -3.90
CA GLN A 166 -3.39 -5.21 -3.50
C GLN A 166 -3.80 -4.57 -2.17
N SER A 167 -2.85 -4.05 -1.39
CA SER A 167 -3.14 -3.41 -0.10
C SER A 167 -3.62 -1.96 -0.27
N ASP A 168 -4.64 -1.56 0.48
CA ASP A 168 -5.19 -0.18 0.53
C ASP A 168 -4.29 0.81 1.31
N ILE A 169 -3.02 0.45 1.57
CA ILE A 169 -2.07 1.21 2.38
C ILE A 169 -1.11 1.96 1.43
N ILE A 170 -0.97 3.28 1.61
CA ILE A 170 0.11 4.21 1.16
C ILE A 170 0.78 3.86 -0.19
N ASP A 171 0.60 4.73 -1.20
CA ASP A 171 1.09 4.72 -2.59
C ASP A 171 1.87 3.48 -3.04
N SER A 172 1.13 2.37 -3.18
CA SER A 172 1.65 1.10 -3.69
C SER A 172 2.22 1.20 -5.10
N SER A 173 1.96 2.29 -5.83
CA SER A 173 2.53 2.51 -7.16
C SER A 173 3.92 3.13 -7.17
N LYS A 174 4.42 3.71 -6.05
CA LYS A 174 5.81 4.24 -5.99
C LYS A 174 6.81 3.21 -6.44
N ILE A 175 6.55 1.96 -6.11
CA ILE A 175 7.43 0.87 -6.48
C ILE A 175 7.51 0.70 -8.00
N LEU A 176 6.42 0.94 -8.76
CA LEU A 176 6.45 0.93 -10.24
C LEU A 176 7.27 2.08 -10.81
N LEU A 177 7.29 3.23 -10.12
CA LEU A 177 8.08 4.38 -10.53
C LEU A 177 9.59 4.18 -10.28
N VAL A 178 9.94 3.38 -9.26
CA VAL A 178 11.34 3.14 -8.86
C VAL A 178 11.90 1.86 -9.47
N LEU A 179 11.05 0.88 -9.79
CA LEU A 179 11.47 -0.35 -10.45
C LEU A 179 12.10 -0.06 -11.82
N GLN A 180 13.22 -0.73 -12.10
CA GLN A 180 13.83 -0.69 -13.44
C GLN A 180 12.88 -1.28 -14.49
N THR A 181 13.02 -0.80 -15.73
CA THR A 181 12.12 -1.10 -16.86
C THR A 181 11.92 -2.60 -17.10
N ASN A 182 12.97 -3.41 -16.96
CA ASN A 182 12.90 -4.87 -17.09
C ASN A 182 12.00 -5.51 -16.03
N TRP A 183 12.14 -5.10 -14.76
CA TRP A 183 11.34 -5.65 -13.66
C TRP A 183 9.88 -5.23 -13.75
N CYS A 184 9.63 -3.98 -14.12
CA CYS A 184 8.27 -3.51 -14.43
C CYS A 184 7.65 -4.37 -15.54
N GLN A 185 8.36 -4.60 -16.64
CA GLN A 185 7.83 -5.42 -17.73
C GLN A 185 7.59 -6.88 -17.32
N GLU A 186 8.44 -7.46 -16.49
CA GLU A 186 8.27 -8.83 -16.00
C GLU A 186 7.09 -8.95 -15.04
N LEU A 187 6.98 -8.00 -14.09
CA LEU A 187 5.87 -7.90 -13.15
C LEU A 187 4.55 -7.81 -13.93
N LEU A 188 4.46 -6.89 -14.88
CA LEU A 188 3.25 -6.65 -15.67
C LEU A 188 2.96 -7.75 -16.72
N LYS A 189 3.93 -8.61 -17.05
CA LYS A 189 3.70 -9.81 -17.84
C LYS A 189 3.05 -10.93 -17.03
N SER A 190 3.25 -10.95 -15.72
CA SER A 190 2.63 -11.97 -14.87
C SER A 190 1.13 -11.73 -14.73
N ASP A 191 0.34 -12.79 -14.55
CA ASP A 191 -1.12 -12.71 -14.34
C ASP A 191 -1.41 -12.16 -12.93
N ILE A 192 -1.18 -10.86 -12.74
CA ILE A 192 -1.51 -10.13 -11.52
C ILE A 192 -2.95 -9.64 -11.65
N LYS A 193 -3.73 -9.76 -10.58
CA LYS A 193 -4.98 -9.00 -10.46
C LYS A 193 -4.70 -7.76 -9.62
N ILE A 194 -4.77 -6.60 -10.26
CA ILE A 194 -4.67 -5.31 -9.58
C ILE A 194 -6.07 -4.70 -9.56
N SER A 195 -6.67 -4.61 -8.38
CA SER A 195 -7.96 -3.95 -8.17
C SER A 195 -7.81 -2.52 -7.64
N HIS A 196 -6.66 -2.17 -7.06
CA HIS A 196 -6.38 -0.84 -6.51
C HIS A 196 -5.08 -0.31 -7.11
N LEU A 197 -5.13 0.85 -7.76
CA LEU A 197 -3.97 1.61 -8.20
C LEU A 197 -3.99 2.97 -7.54
N VAL A 198 -3.00 3.24 -6.71
CA VAL A 198 -2.82 4.54 -6.08
C VAL A 198 -1.48 5.07 -6.54
N PHE A 199 -1.51 6.14 -7.34
CA PHE A 199 -0.35 6.93 -7.70
C PHE A 199 -0.30 8.24 -6.94
N GLN A 200 0.87 8.53 -6.38
CA GLN A 200 1.17 9.68 -5.53
C GLN A 200 0.47 9.61 -4.15
N ASP A 201 1.26 9.44 -3.08
CA ASP A 201 0.81 9.60 -1.68
C ASP A 201 0.15 10.96 -1.46
N SER A 202 0.71 11.96 -2.13
CA SER A 202 0.22 13.32 -2.23
C SER A 202 -0.60 13.50 -3.50
N TRP A 203 -1.45 12.55 -3.92
CA TRP A 203 -2.50 12.85 -4.91
C TRP A 203 -3.28 14.08 -4.46
N ARG A 204 -3.28 14.41 -3.16
CA ARG A 204 -3.84 15.68 -2.69
C ARG A 204 -3.11 16.93 -3.20
N TYR A 205 -1.79 16.90 -3.25
CA TYR A 205 -0.95 18.03 -3.65
C TYR A 205 0.12 17.58 -4.65
N PRO A 206 -0.27 17.14 -5.85
CA PRO A 206 0.68 16.68 -6.85
C PRO A 206 1.44 17.90 -7.38
N SER A 207 2.77 17.84 -7.37
CA SER A 207 3.61 18.86 -8.02
C SER A 207 3.59 18.74 -9.54
N GLU A 208 3.38 17.52 -10.07
CA GLU A 208 3.47 17.20 -11.50
C GLU A 208 2.48 16.09 -11.89
N ILE A 209 2.08 16.09 -13.17
CA ILE A 209 1.26 15.04 -13.79
C ILE A 209 2.13 13.80 -14.04
N LEU A 210 1.61 12.62 -13.74
CA LEU A 210 2.31 11.35 -14.01
C LEU A 210 2.47 11.12 -15.51
N CYS A 211 3.60 10.53 -15.89
CA CYS A 211 3.86 10.14 -17.27
C CYS A 211 2.85 9.09 -17.74
N ASP A 212 2.16 9.37 -18.86
CA ASP A 212 1.19 8.48 -19.46
C ASP A 212 1.75 7.08 -19.76
N ASP A 213 3.02 6.98 -20.17
CA ASP A 213 3.60 5.72 -20.63
C ASP A 213 3.62 4.65 -19.53
N ILE A 214 3.95 5.04 -18.30
CA ILE A 214 4.00 4.14 -17.15
C ILE A 214 2.60 3.65 -16.82
N VAL A 215 1.64 4.57 -16.69
CA VAL A 215 0.26 4.23 -16.29
C VAL A 215 -0.43 3.42 -17.40
N MET A 216 -0.24 3.78 -18.67
CA MET A 216 -0.79 3.02 -19.80
C MET A 216 -0.21 1.62 -19.90
N GLU A 217 1.07 1.41 -19.58
CA GLU A 217 1.65 0.07 -19.60
C GLU A 217 0.98 -0.83 -18.54
N VAL A 218 0.70 -0.29 -17.34
CA VAL A 218 -0.03 -0.99 -16.29
C VAL A 218 -1.47 -1.30 -16.70
N LEU A 219 -2.19 -0.32 -17.27
CA LEU A 219 -3.59 -0.46 -17.69
C LEU A 219 -3.76 -1.42 -18.89
N ARG A 220 -2.85 -1.37 -19.88
CA ARG A 220 -2.93 -2.21 -21.09
C ARG A 220 -2.66 -3.67 -20.81
N ARG A 221 -1.77 -3.97 -19.87
CA ARG A 221 -1.43 -5.34 -19.48
C ARG A 221 -2.63 -5.98 -18.77
N LYS A 222 -2.72 -7.32 -18.78
CA LYS A 222 -3.88 -8.05 -18.25
C LYS A 222 -4.19 -7.76 -16.76
N CYS A 223 -3.30 -7.03 -16.09
CA CYS A 223 -3.35 -6.57 -14.71
C CYS A 223 -4.71 -6.02 -14.26
N CYS A 224 -5.40 -5.30 -15.14
CA CYS A 224 -6.62 -4.55 -14.82
C CYS A 224 -7.85 -5.01 -15.63
N ARG A 225 -7.83 -6.20 -16.27
CA ARG A 225 -8.87 -6.56 -17.28
C ARG A 225 -10.07 -7.33 -16.75
N TYR A 226 -9.88 -8.23 -15.77
CA TYR A 226 -10.97 -9.06 -15.22
C TYR A 226 -10.70 -9.35 -13.73
N PRO A 227 -11.54 -8.85 -12.80
CA PRO A 227 -12.81 -8.16 -13.04
C PRO A 227 -12.68 -6.72 -13.56
N GLY A 228 -11.53 -6.07 -13.37
CA GLY A 228 -11.30 -4.65 -13.66
C GLY A 228 -10.63 -3.95 -12.48
N LEU A 229 -10.41 -2.63 -12.58
CA LEU A 229 -10.03 -1.79 -11.44
C LEU A 229 -11.25 -1.44 -10.59
N ARG A 230 -11.09 -1.54 -9.26
CA ARG A 230 -12.06 -1.06 -8.27
C ARG A 230 -11.68 0.30 -7.73
N LYS A 231 -10.39 0.65 -7.70
CA LYS A 231 -9.91 1.93 -7.21
C LYS A 231 -8.77 2.46 -8.05
N PHE A 232 -8.85 3.73 -8.42
CA PHE A 232 -7.78 4.47 -9.06
C PHE A 232 -7.59 5.81 -8.34
N SER A 233 -6.36 6.16 -7.98
CA SER A 233 -6.02 7.45 -7.38
C SER A 233 -4.79 8.06 -8.05
N GLY A 234 -4.80 9.35 -8.37
CA GLY A 234 -3.59 10.09 -8.78
C GLY A 234 -3.83 11.31 -9.68
N CYS A 235 -2.73 11.99 -10.03
CA CYS A 235 -2.72 13.10 -10.98
C CYS A 235 -2.33 12.62 -12.40
N VAL A 236 -3.33 12.43 -13.26
CA VAL A 236 -3.15 11.84 -14.59
C VAL A 236 -3.83 12.63 -15.71
N SER A 237 -3.50 12.32 -16.96
CA SER A 237 -4.13 12.92 -18.13
C SER A 237 -5.53 12.35 -18.40
N ALA A 238 -6.33 13.07 -19.19
CA ALA A 238 -7.63 12.60 -19.65
C ALA A 238 -7.55 11.28 -20.45
N LYS A 239 -6.44 11.06 -21.17
CA LYS A 239 -6.18 9.82 -21.90
C LYS A 239 -6.09 8.61 -20.99
N ILE A 240 -5.44 8.74 -19.81
CA ILE A 240 -5.39 7.69 -18.80
C ILE A 240 -6.80 7.36 -18.31
N VAL A 241 -7.56 8.38 -17.92
CA VAL A 241 -8.93 8.21 -17.40
C VAL A 241 -9.81 7.47 -18.39
N ASN A 242 -9.72 7.80 -19.69
CA ASN A 242 -10.48 7.13 -20.76
C ASN A 242 -10.06 5.67 -20.98
N SER A 243 -8.86 5.29 -20.53
CA SER A 243 -8.27 3.96 -20.76
C SER A 243 -8.49 3.00 -19.59
N ILE A 244 -9.11 3.43 -18.50
CA ILE A 244 -9.35 2.60 -17.32
C ILE A 244 -10.44 1.57 -17.61
N CYS A 245 -10.15 0.28 -17.40
CA CYS A 245 -11.14 -0.79 -17.42
C CYS A 245 -11.71 -1.01 -16.01
N TRP A 246 -12.91 -0.52 -15.75
CA TRP A 246 -13.57 -0.60 -14.44
C TRP A 246 -14.16 -1.98 -14.14
N ALA A 247 -14.12 -2.37 -12.87
CA ALA A 247 -14.57 -3.66 -12.40
C ALA A 247 -16.09 -3.80 -12.43
N PHE A 248 -16.59 -4.74 -13.24
CA PHE A 248 -18.02 -5.05 -13.23
C PHE A 248 -18.41 -5.78 -11.94
N SER A 249 -19.43 -5.26 -11.24
CA SER A 249 -20.06 -5.95 -10.13
C SER A 249 -21.58 -5.86 -10.26
N GLU A 250 -22.25 -7.00 -10.03
CA GLU A 250 -23.71 -7.11 -10.03
C GLU A 250 -24.32 -6.91 -8.63
N THR A 251 -23.49 -6.82 -7.59
CA THR A 251 -23.94 -6.75 -6.19
C THR A 251 -24.06 -5.30 -5.71
N LEU A 252 -25.25 -4.90 -5.21
CA LEU A 252 -25.48 -3.65 -4.47
C LEU A 252 -24.42 -3.38 -3.40
N GLY A 253 -23.65 -2.29 -3.57
CA GLY A 253 -22.57 -1.85 -2.67
C GLY A 253 -21.14 -1.89 -3.23
N ASP A 254 -20.88 -2.55 -4.36
CA ASP A 254 -19.55 -2.59 -4.99
C ASP A 254 -19.29 -1.34 -5.85
N ILE A 255 -18.95 -0.24 -5.20
CA ILE A 255 -18.66 1.04 -5.85
C ILE A 255 -17.18 1.08 -6.26
N CYS A 256 -16.93 1.41 -7.54
CA CYS A 256 -15.60 1.75 -8.02
C CYS A 256 -15.25 3.19 -7.61
N GLU A 257 -14.00 3.43 -7.26
CA GLU A 257 -13.54 4.71 -6.73
C GLU A 257 -12.48 5.34 -7.64
N LEU A 258 -12.73 6.56 -8.12
CA LEU A 258 -11.82 7.36 -8.92
C LEU A 258 -11.43 8.63 -8.17
N ARG A 259 -10.21 8.69 -7.63
CA ARG A 259 -9.67 9.85 -6.94
C ARG A 259 -8.69 10.61 -7.84
N LEU A 260 -9.04 11.83 -8.18
CA LEU A 260 -8.30 12.65 -9.11
C LEU A 260 -7.91 13.98 -8.50
N SER A 261 -6.76 14.45 -8.95
CA SER A 261 -6.16 15.72 -8.57
C SER A 261 -5.59 16.40 -9.78
N PHE A 262 -5.64 17.72 -9.78
CA PHE A 262 -5.29 18.51 -10.94
C PHE A 262 -4.18 19.51 -10.59
N THR A 263 -3.15 19.54 -11.42
CA THR A 263 -2.07 20.54 -11.31
C THR A 263 -2.49 21.89 -11.88
N ASN A 264 -3.43 21.89 -12.84
CA ASN A 264 -3.90 23.09 -13.50
C ASN A 264 -5.31 22.90 -14.07
N HIS A 265 -5.91 24.02 -14.46
CA HIS A 265 -7.26 24.08 -14.98
C HIS A 265 -7.50 23.36 -16.32
N GLN A 266 -6.52 23.40 -17.23
CA GLN A 266 -6.64 22.76 -18.53
C GLN A 266 -6.76 21.24 -18.37
N GLN A 267 -5.94 20.65 -17.48
CA GLN A 267 -6.00 19.23 -17.15
C GLN A 267 -7.38 18.84 -16.61
N ALA A 268 -7.92 19.61 -15.65
CA ALA A 268 -9.22 19.33 -15.06
C ALA A 268 -10.33 19.29 -16.11
N LYS A 269 -10.33 20.25 -17.05
CA LYS A 269 -11.31 20.30 -18.14
C LYS A 269 -11.27 19.07 -19.04
N GLU A 270 -10.07 18.70 -19.49
CA GLU A 270 -9.90 17.55 -20.38
C GLU A 270 -10.36 16.27 -19.70
N VAL A 271 -10.03 16.10 -18.41
CA VAL A 271 -10.44 14.92 -17.63
C VAL A 271 -11.94 14.89 -17.41
N ILE A 272 -12.57 16.01 -17.04
CA ILE A 272 -14.02 16.10 -16.88
C ILE A 272 -14.74 15.82 -18.21
N SER A 273 -14.22 16.32 -19.34
CA SER A 273 -14.78 16.01 -20.66
C SER A 273 -14.73 14.51 -20.97
N VAL A 274 -13.64 13.82 -20.61
CA VAL A 274 -13.55 12.36 -20.77
C VAL A 274 -14.51 11.62 -19.84
N LEU A 275 -14.63 12.08 -18.59
CA LEU A 275 -15.60 11.50 -17.66
C LEU A 275 -17.04 11.64 -18.15
N TYR A 276 -17.30 12.73 -18.87
CA TYR A 276 -18.57 13.01 -19.50
C TYR A 276 -18.83 12.13 -20.73
N ASP A 277 -17.87 12.06 -21.66
CA ASP A 277 -17.99 11.28 -22.90
C ASP A 277 -17.90 9.76 -22.66
N GLY A 278 -17.32 9.35 -21.53
CA GLY A 278 -17.14 7.96 -21.15
C GLY A 278 -18.46 7.29 -20.79
N GLN A 279 -18.75 6.16 -21.42
CA GLN A 279 -19.88 5.31 -21.02
C GLN A 279 -19.52 4.50 -19.76
N PHE A 280 -19.52 5.15 -18.59
CA PHE A 280 -19.41 4.45 -17.31
C PHE A 280 -20.75 3.79 -16.99
N THR A 281 -20.82 2.48 -17.16
CA THR A 281 -22.04 1.67 -16.95
C THR A 281 -22.16 1.12 -15.52
N GLN A 282 -21.33 1.61 -14.60
CA GLN A 282 -21.11 1.03 -13.26
C GLN A 282 -21.14 2.13 -12.17
N TRP A 283 -21.29 1.76 -10.89
CA TRP A 283 -21.24 2.73 -9.78
C TRP A 283 -19.80 3.24 -9.61
N LEU A 284 -19.57 4.47 -10.08
CA LEU A 284 -18.27 5.12 -10.00
C LEU A 284 -18.37 6.35 -9.10
N SER A 285 -17.80 6.28 -7.91
CA SER A 285 -17.59 7.47 -7.08
C SER A 285 -16.37 8.23 -7.56
N VAL A 286 -16.53 9.53 -7.78
CA VAL A 286 -15.47 10.41 -8.27
C VAL A 286 -15.11 11.39 -7.16
N HIS A 287 -13.84 11.39 -6.77
CA HIS A 287 -13.27 12.34 -5.82
C HIS A 287 -12.39 13.31 -6.59
N LEU A 288 -12.71 14.60 -6.52
CA LEU A 288 -11.97 15.67 -7.17
C LEU A 288 -11.35 16.58 -6.11
N GLN A 289 -10.04 16.79 -6.17
CA GLN A 289 -9.34 17.75 -5.32
C GLN A 289 -9.09 19.07 -6.05
N CYS A 290 -9.42 20.20 -5.43
CA CYS A 290 -9.35 21.52 -6.06
C CYS A 290 -8.68 22.62 -5.22
N ASN A 291 -7.49 23.06 -5.64
CA ASN A 291 -6.84 24.30 -5.17
C ASN A 291 -6.35 25.23 -6.32
N MET A 292 -6.56 24.87 -7.59
CA MET A 292 -5.83 25.48 -8.73
C MET A 292 -6.70 25.89 -9.93
N ILE A 293 -8.02 26.09 -9.76
CA ILE A 293 -8.96 26.26 -10.88
C ILE A 293 -9.77 27.56 -10.75
N PRO A 294 -9.66 28.51 -11.71
CA PRO A 294 -10.49 29.73 -11.73
C PRO A 294 -11.92 29.48 -12.24
N THR A 295 -12.80 30.40 -11.84
CA THR A 295 -14.25 30.48 -12.02
C THR A 295 -14.75 30.59 -13.49
N ASP A 296 -13.95 31.20 -14.36
CA ASP A 296 -14.49 31.90 -15.55
C ASP A 296 -14.75 31.03 -16.80
N LEU A 297 -14.82 29.69 -16.69
CA LEU A 297 -14.52 28.83 -17.84
C LEU A 297 -15.47 27.66 -18.06
N LEU A 298 -16.77 27.96 -18.25
CA LEU A 298 -17.76 26.95 -18.63
C LEU A 298 -18.69 27.38 -19.75
N ILE A 299 -18.36 26.89 -20.94
CA ILE A 299 -19.26 26.91 -22.09
C ILE A 299 -20.12 25.64 -22.01
N HIS A 300 -21.43 25.86 -22.14
CA HIS A 300 -22.52 24.88 -22.16
C HIS A 300 -22.24 23.61 -22.94
N LEU A 301 -22.60 22.46 -22.36
CA LEU A 301 -22.62 21.16 -23.06
C LEU A 301 -23.86 20.33 -22.65
N PRO A 302 -24.43 19.54 -23.59
CA PRO A 302 -25.75 18.93 -23.44
C PRO A 302 -25.70 17.54 -22.78
N VAL A 303 -26.46 17.44 -21.70
CA VAL A 303 -26.70 16.36 -20.74
C VAL A 303 -27.30 15.12 -21.39
N ASN A 304 -26.72 13.92 -21.17
CA ASN A 304 -27.39 12.59 -21.11
C ASN A 304 -26.34 11.47 -21.09
N GLN A 305 -26.13 10.75 -19.96
CA GLN A 305 -25.77 9.30 -19.94
C GLN A 305 -25.39 8.61 -18.58
N LEU A 306 -25.58 9.18 -17.38
CA LEU A 306 -25.19 8.48 -16.14
C LEU A 306 -26.41 7.86 -15.43
N MET A 307 -26.66 6.56 -15.57
CA MET A 307 -27.78 5.90 -14.91
C MET A 307 -27.32 5.17 -13.63
N TYR A 308 -27.82 5.63 -12.48
CA TYR A 308 -27.82 5.02 -11.11
C TYR A 308 -26.57 5.21 -10.21
N GLN A 309 -26.83 5.30 -8.89
CA GLN A 309 -26.27 6.28 -7.93
C GLN A 309 -24.85 5.99 -7.39
N PRO A 310 -23.87 6.88 -7.69
CA PRO A 310 -22.66 7.07 -6.89
C PRO A 310 -22.70 8.40 -6.11
N ASP A 311 -21.71 8.63 -5.24
CA ASP A 311 -21.49 9.91 -4.55
C ASP A 311 -20.41 10.74 -5.26
N LEU A 312 -20.57 12.07 -5.26
CA LEU A 312 -19.60 13.02 -5.78
C LEU A 312 -18.85 13.66 -4.61
N PHE A 313 -17.55 13.45 -4.53
CA PHE A 313 -16.70 14.05 -3.50
C PHE A 313 -15.85 15.16 -4.07
N ILE A 314 -15.89 16.32 -3.44
CA ILE A 314 -15.12 17.49 -3.85
C ILE A 314 -14.40 18.07 -2.64
N SER A 315 -13.07 17.97 -2.60
CA SER A 315 -12.27 18.39 -1.44
C SER A 315 -11.56 19.72 -1.64
N ASP A 316 -11.19 20.34 -0.51
CA ASP A 316 -10.37 21.57 -0.42
C ASP A 316 -11.02 22.81 -1.08
N VAL A 317 -12.36 22.84 -1.15
CA VAL A 317 -13.11 23.97 -1.73
C VAL A 317 -13.17 25.16 -0.78
N ASP A 318 -12.83 26.35 -1.26
CA ASP A 318 -13.10 27.63 -0.60
C ASP A 318 -14.23 28.40 -1.30
N ASN A 319 -14.55 29.62 -0.83
CA ASN A 319 -15.59 30.44 -1.45
C ASN A 319 -15.30 30.81 -2.91
N HIS A 320 -14.03 30.83 -3.34
CA HIS A 320 -13.65 31.13 -4.72
C HIS A 320 -13.83 29.92 -5.64
N GLY A 321 -13.75 28.70 -5.09
CA GLY A 321 -13.96 27.45 -5.82
C GLY A 321 -15.42 27.11 -6.14
N ILE A 322 -16.41 27.90 -5.69
CA ILE A 322 -17.84 27.57 -5.81
C ILE A 322 -18.28 27.41 -7.27
N GLU A 323 -17.90 28.31 -8.17
CA GLU A 323 -18.35 28.19 -9.57
C GLU A 323 -17.80 26.92 -10.24
N TRP A 324 -16.59 26.51 -9.85
CA TRP A 324 -16.03 25.24 -10.29
C TRP A 324 -16.76 24.02 -9.69
N VAL A 325 -17.23 24.10 -8.44
CA VAL A 325 -18.06 23.02 -7.88
C VAL A 325 -19.35 22.86 -8.69
N VAL A 326 -20.02 23.97 -8.96
CA VAL A 326 -21.28 23.99 -9.72
C VAL A 326 -21.06 23.47 -11.13
N SER A 327 -19.91 23.80 -11.73
CA SER A 327 -19.46 23.19 -12.97
C SER A 327 -19.39 21.69 -12.93
N ALA A 328 -18.67 21.15 -11.95
CA ALA A 328 -18.37 19.74 -11.87
C ALA A 328 -19.67 18.98 -11.61
N ALA A 329 -20.52 19.50 -10.72
CA ALA A 329 -21.87 19.00 -10.50
C ALA A 329 -22.71 19.03 -11.79
N ARG A 330 -22.73 20.15 -12.53
CA ARG A 330 -23.46 20.24 -13.81
C ARG A 330 -23.01 19.19 -14.83
N SER A 331 -21.71 18.98 -14.93
CA SER A 331 -21.12 18.06 -15.91
C SER A 331 -21.30 16.60 -15.50
N LEU A 332 -21.09 16.29 -14.22
CA LEU A 332 -21.07 14.92 -13.72
C LEU A 332 -22.44 14.44 -13.21
N MET A 333 -23.40 15.33 -12.94
CA MET A 333 -24.70 14.99 -12.38
C MET A 333 -25.83 15.43 -13.35
N PRO A 334 -26.18 14.61 -14.36
CA PRO A 334 -27.30 14.87 -15.25
C PRO A 334 -28.62 15.06 -14.52
N ILE A 335 -29.55 15.80 -15.12
CA ILE A 335 -30.92 16.02 -14.60
C ILE A 335 -31.67 14.68 -14.45
N ASP A 336 -31.38 13.68 -15.29
CA ASP A 336 -32.02 12.36 -15.25
C ASP A 336 -31.28 11.36 -14.32
N SER A 337 -30.26 11.81 -13.58
CA SER A 337 -29.40 10.99 -12.73
C SER A 337 -29.60 11.32 -11.26
N CYS A 338 -30.21 10.42 -10.48
CA CYS A 338 -30.26 10.62 -9.02
C CYS A 338 -28.92 10.25 -8.37
N TYR A 339 -28.12 11.22 -7.96
CA TYR A 339 -27.00 10.99 -7.04
C TYR A 339 -27.49 10.90 -5.58
N ASP A 340 -26.81 10.12 -4.76
CA ASP A 340 -27.15 10.04 -3.33
C ASP A 340 -26.65 11.27 -2.58
N LEU A 341 -25.34 11.54 -2.61
CA LEU A 341 -24.75 12.64 -1.84
C LEU A 341 -23.74 13.44 -2.66
N ILE A 342 -23.73 14.75 -2.41
CA ILE A 342 -22.59 15.61 -2.72
C ILE A 342 -21.82 15.83 -1.43
N CYS A 343 -20.55 15.42 -1.42
CA CYS A 343 -19.70 15.40 -0.26
C CYS A 343 -18.56 16.42 -0.40
N PHE A 344 -18.43 17.31 0.59
CA PHE A 344 -17.42 18.37 0.67
C PHE A 344 -16.46 18.13 1.84
N PRO A 345 -15.55 17.15 1.75
CA PRO A 345 -14.56 16.93 2.79
C PRO A 345 -13.52 18.06 2.83
N LYS A 346 -13.16 18.53 4.02
CA LYS A 346 -12.04 19.47 4.25
C LYS A 346 -12.13 20.79 3.46
N CYS A 347 -13.30 21.41 3.42
CA CYS A 347 -13.54 22.67 2.71
C CYS A 347 -13.41 23.89 3.64
N GLU A 348 -13.16 25.08 3.10
CA GLU A 348 -13.11 26.36 3.82
C GLU A 348 -14.28 27.28 3.41
N LEU A 349 -15.45 26.69 3.14
CA LEU A 349 -16.66 27.40 2.78
C LEU A 349 -17.28 28.11 3.97
N THR A 350 -17.49 29.42 3.87
CA THR A 350 -18.26 30.17 4.86
C THR A 350 -19.76 29.92 4.68
N PHE A 351 -20.57 30.35 5.65
CA PHE A 351 -22.03 30.28 5.52
C PHE A 351 -22.57 31.02 4.29
N SER A 352 -21.98 32.17 3.95
CA SER A 352 -22.32 32.89 2.71
C SER A 352 -21.91 32.10 1.47
N GLY A 353 -20.76 31.43 1.51
CA GLY A 353 -20.30 30.55 0.44
C GLY A 353 -21.23 29.36 0.22
N LEU A 354 -21.62 28.65 1.30
CA LEU A 354 -22.58 27.56 1.22
C LEU A 354 -23.91 28.02 0.61
N LYS A 355 -24.44 29.17 1.04
CA LYS A 355 -25.68 29.71 0.47
C LYS A 355 -25.57 29.94 -1.02
N LEU A 356 -24.47 30.57 -1.46
CA LEU A 356 -24.20 30.81 -2.88
C LEU A 356 -24.13 29.50 -3.66
N LEU A 357 -23.39 28.52 -3.15
CA LEU A 357 -23.27 27.18 -3.74
C LEU A 357 -24.64 26.53 -3.91
N MET A 358 -25.47 26.51 -2.86
CA MET A 358 -26.78 25.89 -2.90
C MET A 358 -27.72 26.57 -3.90
N VAL A 359 -27.71 27.90 -3.97
CA VAL A 359 -28.50 28.67 -4.96
C VAL A 359 -28.04 28.31 -6.37
N GLN A 360 -26.73 28.32 -6.63
CA GLN A 360 -26.20 28.02 -7.96
C GLN A 360 -26.45 26.56 -8.38
N LEU A 361 -26.37 25.59 -7.47
CA LEU A 361 -26.76 24.20 -7.74
C LEU A 361 -28.25 24.09 -8.08
N ALA A 362 -29.10 24.86 -7.38
CA ALA A 362 -30.54 24.90 -7.64
C ALA A 362 -30.87 25.47 -9.02
N GLU A 363 -30.17 26.53 -9.46
CA GLU A 363 -30.36 27.15 -10.77
C GLU A 363 -30.00 26.22 -11.93
N VAL A 364 -29.15 25.23 -11.67
CA VAL A 364 -28.63 24.28 -12.67
C VAL A 364 -29.46 22.99 -12.73
N ASN A 365 -30.50 22.85 -11.90
CA ASN A 365 -31.38 21.68 -11.81
C ASN A 365 -30.63 20.35 -11.60
N VAL A 366 -29.59 20.36 -10.77
CA VAL A 366 -28.89 19.13 -10.38
C VAL A 366 -29.72 18.38 -9.33
N GLU A 367 -30.06 17.11 -9.58
CA GLU A 367 -30.73 16.25 -8.60
C GLU A 367 -29.73 15.55 -7.66
N TYR A 368 -29.95 15.64 -6.34
CA TYR A 368 -29.17 14.98 -5.29
C TYR A 368 -30.03 14.73 -4.03
N ARG A 369 -29.73 13.69 -3.22
CA ARG A 369 -30.48 13.40 -1.97
C ARG A 369 -29.90 14.04 -0.71
N GLY A 370 -28.71 14.65 -0.76
CA GLY A 370 -28.14 15.32 0.40
C GLY A 370 -26.79 15.97 0.15
N ILE A 371 -26.41 16.87 1.06
CA ILE A 371 -25.08 17.49 1.08
C ILE A 371 -24.41 17.11 2.38
N ARG A 372 -23.24 16.47 2.30
CA ARG A 372 -22.37 16.26 3.47
C ARG A 372 -21.20 17.20 3.37
N MET A 373 -20.85 17.88 4.45
CA MET A 373 -19.73 18.82 4.42
C MET A 373 -18.95 18.79 5.73
N CYS A 374 -17.64 18.92 5.61
CA CYS A 374 -16.76 19.23 6.70
C CYS A 374 -16.07 20.57 6.39
N SER A 375 -16.54 21.65 7.03
CA SER A 375 -15.90 22.96 6.92
C SER A 375 -15.72 23.64 8.28
N PRO A 376 -14.53 24.16 8.61
CA PRO A 376 -14.28 24.84 9.88
C PRO A 376 -15.17 26.05 10.13
N GLU A 377 -15.53 26.73 9.06
CA GLU A 377 -16.35 27.94 9.08
C GLU A 377 -17.85 27.62 9.28
N LEU A 378 -18.19 26.33 9.21
CA LEU A 378 -19.54 25.77 9.31
C LEU A 378 -19.59 24.62 10.33
N PRO A 379 -19.45 24.95 11.64
CA PRO A 379 -19.54 23.96 12.71
C PRO A 379 -20.95 23.35 12.80
N SER A 380 -21.03 22.14 13.35
CA SER A 380 -22.25 21.32 13.40
C SER A 380 -23.45 22.02 14.06
N TYR A 381 -23.24 22.92 15.02
CA TYR A 381 -24.33 23.67 15.65
C TYR A 381 -25.07 24.64 14.71
N LYS A 382 -24.52 24.96 13.52
CA LYS A 382 -25.19 25.78 12.49
C LYS A 382 -26.07 24.96 11.55
N GLU A 383 -26.11 23.63 11.68
CA GLU A 383 -26.83 22.75 10.76
C GLU A 383 -28.33 23.08 10.69
N ASP A 384 -28.97 23.34 11.84
CA ASP A 384 -30.39 23.68 11.89
C ASP A 384 -30.70 25.03 11.22
N GLU A 385 -29.85 26.04 11.44
CA GLU A 385 -29.97 27.36 10.81
C GLU A 385 -29.85 27.25 9.27
N ILE A 386 -28.91 26.43 8.79
CA ILE A 386 -28.73 26.16 7.36
C ILE A 386 -29.96 25.45 6.78
N LYS A 387 -30.47 24.42 7.46
CA LYS A 387 -31.65 23.66 7.03
C LYS A 387 -32.89 24.54 6.97
N GLU A 388 -33.09 25.43 7.94
CA GLU A 388 -34.21 26.38 7.97
C GLU A 388 -34.11 27.42 6.85
N TRP A 389 -32.91 27.97 6.61
CA TRP A 389 -32.68 28.87 5.50
C TRP A 389 -32.95 28.18 4.15
N ALA A 390 -32.47 26.95 3.96
CA ALA A 390 -32.68 26.19 2.74
C ALA A 390 -34.17 25.93 2.48
N ARG A 391 -34.93 25.50 3.49
CA ARG A 391 -36.40 25.31 3.41
C ARG A 391 -37.12 26.56 2.95
N SER A 392 -36.67 27.72 3.42
CA SER A 392 -37.32 28.99 3.16
C SER A 392 -36.97 29.60 1.80
N ASN A 393 -35.79 29.28 1.25
CA ASN A 393 -35.25 29.96 0.06
C ASN A 393 -35.10 29.04 -1.16
N LEU A 394 -35.16 27.71 -0.98
CA LEU A 394 -34.99 26.71 -2.04
C LEU A 394 -36.11 25.66 -1.99
N PRO A 395 -37.40 26.06 -2.14
CA PRO A 395 -38.56 25.17 -1.99
C PRO A 395 -38.64 24.05 -3.04
N GLN A 396 -37.93 24.19 -4.16
CA GLN A 396 -37.81 23.19 -5.22
C GLN A 396 -36.88 22.04 -4.85
N ILE A 397 -36.01 22.22 -3.85
CA ILE A 397 -35.14 21.18 -3.34
C ILE A 397 -35.91 20.49 -2.23
N ASP A 398 -36.00 19.16 -2.27
CA ASP A 398 -36.51 18.42 -1.12
C ASP A 398 -35.55 18.63 0.05
N THR A 399 -35.81 19.60 0.91
CA THR A 399 -34.95 19.98 2.03
C THR A 399 -35.01 19.01 3.20
N SER A 400 -35.76 17.89 3.04
CA SER A 400 -35.53 16.68 3.83
C SER A 400 -34.24 15.95 3.42
N SER A 401 -33.68 16.28 2.25
CA SER A 401 -32.32 15.96 1.82
C SER A 401 -31.34 16.40 2.89
N VAL A 402 -30.68 15.44 3.49
CA VAL A 402 -30.00 15.65 4.78
C VAL A 402 -28.73 16.47 4.54
N ILE A 403 -28.75 17.76 4.90
CA ILE A 403 -27.52 18.53 5.09
C ILE A 403 -26.88 18.00 6.38
N LEU A 404 -25.70 17.41 6.28
CA LEU A 404 -24.93 16.92 7.42
C LEU A 404 -23.63 17.68 7.52
N LEU A 405 -23.38 18.30 8.68
CA LEU A 405 -22.14 18.98 8.98
C LEU A 405 -21.29 18.16 9.94
N PHE A 406 -20.04 17.91 9.56
CA PHE A 406 -19.08 17.15 10.36
C PHE A 406 -17.97 18.06 10.90
N ASP A 407 -17.43 17.70 12.06
CA ASP A 407 -16.28 18.39 12.66
C ASP A 407 -14.95 17.93 12.04
N ARG A 408 -13.91 18.78 12.09
CA ARG A 408 -12.62 18.67 11.35
C ARG A 408 -11.88 17.32 11.45
N ASN A 409 -12.24 16.45 12.39
CA ASN A 409 -11.45 15.29 12.80
C ASN A 409 -12.05 13.92 12.44
N GLU A 410 -13.18 13.85 11.74
CA GLU A 410 -13.65 12.55 11.26
C GLU A 410 -12.76 12.06 10.10
N ASP A 411 -12.01 10.99 10.38
CA ASP A 411 -11.18 10.29 9.41
C ASP A 411 -12.05 9.92 8.20
N ILE A 412 -11.59 10.22 6.98
CA ILE A 412 -12.31 9.98 5.71
C ILE A 412 -12.74 8.50 5.56
N ARG A 413 -12.22 7.60 6.40
CA ARG A 413 -12.68 6.21 6.49
C ARG A 413 -14.14 6.05 6.93
N GLY A 414 -14.75 7.09 7.51
CA GLY A 414 -16.19 7.14 7.83
C GLY A 414 -17.07 7.81 6.78
N TRP A 415 -16.48 8.25 5.66
CA TRP A 415 -17.16 8.92 4.54
C TRP A 415 -17.43 8.00 3.37
#